data_AF-A0A4S4LU12-F1
#
_entry.id   AF-A0A4S4LU12-F1
#
_cell.length_a   1.000
_cell.length_b   1.000
_cell.length_c   1.000
_cell.angle_alpha   90.00
_cell.angle_beta   90.00
_cell.angle_gamma   90.00
#
_symmetry.space_group_name_H-M   'P 1'
#
loop_
_entity.id
_entity.type
_entity.pdbx_description
1 polymer ?
#
loop_
_entity_poly.entity_id
_entity_poly.type
_entity_poly.pdbx_seq_one_letter_code
_entity_poly.pdbx_strand_id
1 'polypeptide(L)'
;MADSELPEYSPRTSRPRPAQTNPYNCKHKVSLENSKGRAWVSLLVNSRAQNANHMPLFFDRDVISGEVQVNLDKAESIKGITVTMRAGTTAVGQDEELFLDDTRTLWTPTSSSKLMGTHAWPFSVSLPVDTVVTISPKTSPRLYALPPSFSERASPAYIDYKLFVTTPPSPLRTLAYCEGTPLPGPEADPDGWKVYPPILVTGTLFNTRSPEVQCTLAIATPFTYASNSPIPLLLTLKSADTQALDLLASKPSLELVRTVALGSGATDDAGPRRSNNTFTGTVARAVFFPQDNDSEMDERVLQGELHVPKGLKPSFTFPRLSLRYTLSFFPPRVAGFVPSTPTDEPMIAEHVTITLASAPGVLMRSYAPPGYSDETEIDYNIAAGFLENGNQRFLHHHG
;
A
#
# COMPACT_ATOMS: atom_id res chain seq x y z
N MET A 1 37.86 0.65 70.76
CA MET A 1 36.58 1.06 70.14
C MET A 1 36.77 2.48 69.67
N ALA A 2 36.87 2.70 68.37
CA ALA A 2 36.95 4.02 67.77
C ALA A 2 35.79 4.11 66.78
N ASP A 3 34.73 4.81 67.18
CA ASP A 3 33.62 5.15 66.29
C ASP A 3 34.07 6.30 65.40
N SER A 4 34.23 6.00 64.11
CA SER A 4 34.42 7.00 63.07
C SER A 4 33.06 7.53 62.64
N GLU A 5 32.68 8.71 63.13
CA GLU A 5 31.52 9.45 62.62
C GLU A 5 31.68 9.72 61.12
N LEU A 6 30.69 9.28 60.33
CA LEU A 6 30.61 9.55 58.90
C LEU A 6 30.13 11.00 58.67
N PRO A 7 30.64 11.69 57.64
CA PRO A 7 30.29 13.07 57.39
C PRO A 7 28.81 13.24 57.00
N GLU A 8 28.25 14.36 57.47
CA GLU A 8 26.85 14.75 57.33
C GLU A 8 26.45 14.94 55.85
N TYR A 9 25.37 14.28 55.44
CA TYR A 9 24.85 14.32 54.07
C TYR A 9 24.18 15.68 53.82
N SER A 10 24.88 16.60 53.16
CA SER A 10 24.26 17.85 52.69
C SER A 10 23.28 17.55 51.54
N PRO A 11 22.02 18.04 51.58
CA PRO A 11 21.09 17.90 50.47
C PRO A 11 21.68 18.58 49.24
N ARG A 12 21.80 17.84 48.12
CA ARG A 12 22.16 18.44 46.84
C ARG A 12 21.11 19.50 46.51
N THR A 13 21.53 20.76 46.49
CA THR A 13 20.76 21.86 45.90
C THR A 13 20.33 21.45 44.50
N SER A 14 19.02 21.34 44.29
CA SER A 14 18.44 21.03 42.99
C SER A 14 18.85 22.13 42.01
N ARG A 15 19.79 21.81 41.11
CA ARG A 15 20.04 22.65 39.93
C ARG A 15 18.70 22.90 39.23
N PRO A 16 18.42 24.13 38.78
CA PRO A 16 17.31 24.37 37.87
C PRO A 16 17.47 23.44 36.67
N ARG A 17 16.46 22.60 36.41
CA ARG A 17 16.44 21.72 35.24
C ARG A 17 16.57 22.63 34.01
N PRO A 18 17.62 22.50 33.18
CA PRO A 18 17.68 23.28 31.96
C PRO A 18 16.40 23.02 31.16
N ALA A 19 15.81 24.09 30.61
CA ALA A 19 14.63 24.01 29.76
C ALA A 19 14.80 22.87 28.74
N GLN A 20 13.76 22.05 28.57
CA GLN A 20 13.77 20.86 27.71
C GLN A 20 14.40 21.17 26.35
N THR A 21 15.68 20.84 26.18
CA THR A 21 16.30 20.81 24.86
C THR A 21 15.58 19.73 24.10
N ASN A 22 15.08 20.05 22.90
CA ASN A 22 14.43 19.09 22.03
C ASN A 22 15.30 17.82 21.96
N PRO A 23 14.82 16.65 22.41
CA PRO A 23 15.63 15.44 22.48
C PRO A 23 15.99 14.88 21.10
N TYR A 24 15.38 15.40 20.04
CA TYR A 24 15.55 14.92 18.68
C TYR A 24 16.77 15.54 18.01
N ASN A 25 17.64 14.67 17.50
CA ASN A 25 18.92 15.00 16.88
C ASN A 25 18.83 15.11 15.35
N CYS A 26 17.83 14.46 14.73
CA CYS A 26 17.64 14.51 13.29
C CYS A 26 16.16 14.40 12.87
N LYS A 27 15.92 14.58 11.56
CA LYS A 27 14.60 14.42 10.94
C LYS A 27 14.69 13.35 9.85
N HIS A 28 13.85 12.34 9.91
CA HIS A 28 13.69 11.38 8.82
C HIS A 28 12.57 11.85 7.89
N LYS A 29 12.73 11.62 6.59
CA LYS A 29 11.73 11.91 5.57
C LYS A 29 11.46 10.64 4.76
N VAL A 30 10.20 10.25 4.69
CA VAL A 30 9.72 9.18 3.82
C VAL A 30 8.65 9.79 2.92
N SER A 31 8.68 9.48 1.62
CA SER A 31 7.78 10.07 0.65
C SER A 31 7.12 9.03 -0.24
N LEU A 32 5.87 9.27 -0.60
CA LEU A 32 5.22 8.62 -1.73
C LEU A 32 5.44 9.45 -2.98
N GLU A 33 5.90 8.81 -4.03
CA GLU A 33 6.14 9.43 -5.33
C GLU A 33 4.96 9.14 -6.27
N ASN A 34 4.67 10.09 -7.15
CA ASN A 34 3.73 9.87 -8.23
C ASN A 34 4.40 9.11 -9.39
N SER A 35 3.65 8.82 -10.45
CA SER A 35 4.17 8.13 -11.64
C SER A 35 5.32 8.84 -12.36
N LYS A 36 5.63 10.10 -12.02
CA LYS A 36 6.75 10.87 -12.55
C LYS A 36 7.95 10.90 -11.61
N GLY A 37 7.95 10.09 -10.54
CA GLY A 37 9.01 10.07 -9.53
C GLY A 37 9.01 11.31 -8.62
N ARG A 38 7.94 12.10 -8.60
CA ARG A 38 7.86 13.30 -7.76
C ARG A 38 7.10 13.00 -6.47
N ALA A 39 7.73 13.29 -5.33
CA ALA A 39 7.11 13.16 -4.02
C ALA A 39 5.86 14.05 -3.90
N TRP A 40 4.70 13.43 -3.64
CA TRP A 40 3.42 14.12 -3.48
C TRP A 40 2.87 14.04 -2.04
N VAL A 41 3.23 13.01 -1.26
CA VAL A 41 3.07 12.98 0.20
C VAL A 41 4.41 12.70 0.84
N SER A 42 4.74 13.39 1.92
CA SER A 42 5.94 13.16 2.72
C SER A 42 5.60 13.14 4.20
N LEU A 43 6.06 12.10 4.90
CA LEU A 43 6.05 12.02 6.36
C LEU A 43 7.45 12.43 6.86
N LEU A 44 7.51 13.52 7.62
CA LEU A 44 8.72 14.00 8.26
C LEU A 44 8.62 13.73 9.76
N VAL A 45 9.59 13.04 10.34
CA VAL A 45 9.55 12.60 11.75
C VAL A 45 10.82 13.03 12.46
N ASN A 46 10.68 13.70 13.59
CA ASN A 46 11.80 14.03 14.46
C ASN A 46 12.24 12.78 15.22
N SER A 47 13.54 12.56 15.37
CA SER A 47 14.10 11.32 15.91
C SER A 47 15.35 11.57 16.74
N ARG A 48 15.61 10.71 17.73
CA ARG A 48 16.84 10.75 18.55
C ARG A 48 18.05 10.15 17.84
N ALA A 49 17.86 9.55 16.66
CA ALA A 49 18.95 8.95 15.90
C ALA A 49 20.06 9.97 15.58
N GLN A 50 21.30 9.51 15.48
CA GLN A 50 22.45 10.39 15.27
C GLN A 50 22.36 11.18 13.95
N ASN A 51 21.77 10.59 12.92
CA ASN A 51 21.56 11.19 11.61
C ASN A 51 20.45 10.44 10.85
N ALA A 52 20.03 10.99 9.70
CA ALA A 52 18.93 10.45 8.90
C ALA A 52 19.22 9.10 8.22
N ASN A 53 20.48 8.63 8.18
CA ASN A 53 20.84 7.33 7.61
C ASN A 53 20.62 6.16 8.59
N HIS A 54 20.44 6.46 9.87
CA HIS A 54 20.03 5.46 10.86
C HIS A 54 18.50 5.33 10.89
N MET A 55 18.00 4.26 11.49
CA MET A 55 16.55 4.12 11.72
C MET A 55 16.07 5.16 12.74
N PRO A 56 14.81 5.60 12.65
CA PRO A 56 14.21 6.43 13.69
C PRO A 56 14.34 5.79 15.08
N LEU A 57 14.71 6.58 16.08
CA LEU A 57 14.95 6.12 17.44
C LEU A 57 14.06 6.89 18.41
N PHE A 58 13.31 6.13 19.21
CA PHE A 58 12.40 6.60 20.26
C PHE A 58 12.54 5.72 21.50
N PHE A 59 12.24 6.30 22.66
CA PHE A 59 12.08 5.57 23.92
C PHE A 59 10.62 5.54 24.34
N ASP A 60 10.30 4.68 25.31
CA ASP A 60 9.00 4.71 25.96
C ASP A 60 8.70 6.13 26.49
N ARG A 61 7.43 6.54 26.43
CA ARG A 61 6.95 7.89 26.79
C ARG A 61 7.41 9.03 25.88
N ASP A 62 8.19 8.76 24.83
CA ASP A 62 8.47 9.80 23.85
C ASP A 62 7.19 10.29 23.18
N VAL A 63 7.19 11.59 22.85
CA VAL A 63 6.14 12.22 22.06
C VAL A 63 6.65 12.33 20.64
N ILE A 64 6.35 11.32 19.82
CA ILE A 64 6.72 11.26 18.42
C ILE A 64 6.06 12.44 17.71
N SER A 65 6.88 13.36 17.20
CA SER A 65 6.40 14.58 16.56
C SER A 65 7.00 14.75 15.18
N GLY A 66 6.27 15.46 14.32
CA GLY A 66 6.66 15.61 12.94
C GLY A 66 5.65 16.42 12.15
N GLU A 67 5.72 16.25 10.83
CA GLU A 67 4.90 16.97 9.87
C GLU A 67 4.57 16.07 8.69
N VAL A 68 3.31 16.07 8.27
CA VAL A 68 2.88 15.48 7.01
C VAL A 68 2.78 16.59 5.98
N GLN A 69 3.55 16.48 4.91
CA GLN A 69 3.54 17.41 3.79
C GLN A 69 2.85 16.77 2.59
N VAL A 70 1.95 17.50 1.96
CA VAL A 70 1.32 17.11 0.69
C VAL A 70 1.65 18.17 -0.35
N ASN A 71 2.16 17.74 -1.50
CA ASN A 71 2.50 18.61 -2.62
C ASN A 71 1.80 18.12 -3.89
N LEU A 72 0.82 18.90 -4.35
CA LEU A 72 0.01 18.54 -5.49
C LEU A 72 0.19 19.56 -6.62
N ASP A 73 0.68 19.09 -7.76
CA ASP A 73 0.87 19.91 -8.97
C ASP A 73 -0.46 20.33 -9.60
N LYS A 74 -1.54 19.60 -9.32
CA LYS A 74 -2.89 19.85 -9.81
C LYS A 74 -3.88 19.74 -8.64
N ALA A 75 -5.06 20.33 -8.82
CA ALA A 75 -6.12 20.19 -7.84
C ALA A 75 -6.58 18.71 -7.77
N GLU A 76 -6.29 18.04 -6.66
CA GLU A 76 -6.67 16.65 -6.42
C GLU A 76 -7.61 16.53 -5.21
N SER A 77 -8.54 15.59 -5.31
CA SER A 77 -9.52 15.31 -4.25
C SER A 77 -8.90 14.37 -3.21
N ILE A 78 -8.37 14.92 -2.13
CA ILE A 78 -7.93 14.13 -0.95
C ILE A 78 -9.07 14.11 0.07
N LYS A 79 -9.32 12.94 0.66
CA LYS A 79 -10.51 12.69 1.52
C LYS A 79 -10.23 12.75 3.01
N GLY A 80 -8.96 12.74 3.34
CA GLY A 80 -8.46 12.95 4.67
C GLY A 80 -6.99 12.63 4.69
N ILE A 81 -6.31 13.15 5.70
CA ILE A 81 -4.92 12.79 5.96
C ILE A 81 -4.91 12.32 7.39
N THR A 82 -4.59 11.05 7.57
CA THR A 82 -4.46 10.45 8.90
C THR A 82 -3.03 9.97 9.08
N VAL A 83 -2.51 10.12 10.29
CA VAL A 83 -1.25 9.53 10.72
C VAL A 83 -1.56 8.41 11.71
N THR A 84 -0.93 7.26 11.53
CA THR A 84 -1.14 6.08 12.36
C THR A 84 0.18 5.57 12.90
N MET A 85 0.23 5.38 14.22
CA MET A 85 1.28 4.66 14.93
C MET A 85 0.73 3.28 15.29
N ARG A 86 1.35 2.25 14.74
CA ARG A 86 0.95 0.86 14.93
C ARG A 86 2.13 0.04 15.42
N ALA A 87 1.89 -0.87 16.36
CA ALA A 87 2.88 -1.84 16.78
C ALA A 87 2.23 -3.19 17.08
N GLY A 88 2.95 -4.25 16.72
CA GLY A 88 2.44 -5.60 16.80
C GLY A 88 3.53 -6.63 16.94
N THR A 89 3.10 -7.84 17.27
CA THR A 89 3.94 -9.03 17.22
C THR A 89 3.57 -9.82 15.98
N THR A 90 4.56 -10.23 15.21
CA THR A 90 4.35 -11.15 14.09
C THR A 90 5.16 -12.41 14.32
N ALA A 91 4.51 -13.56 14.21
CA ALA A 91 5.17 -14.86 14.23
C ALA A 91 5.21 -15.46 12.81
N VAL A 92 6.20 -16.30 12.53
CA VAL A 92 6.35 -16.97 11.24
C VAL A 92 5.09 -17.77 10.92
N GLY A 93 4.45 -17.45 9.80
CA GLY A 93 3.23 -18.10 9.33
C GLY A 93 1.94 -17.64 10.02
N GLN A 94 1.99 -16.60 10.85
CA GLN A 94 0.82 -16.00 11.51
C GLN A 94 0.61 -14.55 11.06
N ASP A 95 -0.62 -14.07 11.21
CA ASP A 95 -0.96 -12.67 10.99
C ASP A 95 -0.42 -11.81 12.15
N GLU A 96 -0.22 -10.51 11.90
CA GLU A 96 0.28 -9.56 12.90
C GLU A 96 -0.77 -9.33 14.00
N GLU A 97 -0.39 -9.55 15.26
CA GLU A 97 -1.22 -9.26 16.43
C GLU A 97 -0.85 -7.88 17.00
N LEU A 98 -1.78 -6.93 16.89
CA LEU A 98 -1.56 -5.55 17.29
C LEU A 98 -1.75 -5.36 18.79
N PHE A 99 -0.79 -4.69 19.43
CA PHE A 99 -0.91 -4.23 20.82
C PHE A 99 -0.92 -2.69 20.93
N LEU A 100 -0.72 -1.98 19.83
CA LEU A 100 -0.83 -0.53 19.71
C LEU A 100 -1.38 -0.16 18.32
N ASP A 101 -2.41 0.68 18.28
CA ASP A 101 -2.97 1.27 17.07
C ASP A 101 -3.54 2.66 17.40
N ASP A 102 -2.70 3.70 17.35
CA ASP A 102 -3.11 5.11 17.55
C ASP A 102 -3.19 5.83 16.20
N THR A 103 -4.42 6.13 15.77
CA THR A 103 -4.71 6.86 14.52
C THR A 103 -5.21 8.27 14.84
N ARG A 104 -4.60 9.28 14.21
CA ARG A 104 -5.00 10.68 14.33
C ARG A 104 -5.31 11.28 12.96
N THR A 105 -6.47 11.91 12.86
CA THR A 105 -6.85 12.68 11.68
C THR A 105 -6.22 14.06 11.73
N LEU A 106 -5.36 14.37 10.76
CA LEU A 106 -4.67 15.65 10.62
C LEU A 106 -5.48 16.65 9.80
N TRP A 107 -6.23 16.14 8.81
CA TRP A 107 -7.03 16.97 7.93
C TRP A 107 -8.19 16.18 7.34
N THR A 108 -9.31 16.87 7.12
CA THR A 108 -10.47 16.40 6.35
C THR A 108 -10.99 17.56 5.49
N PRO A 109 -11.53 17.28 4.29
CA PRO A 109 -12.06 18.32 3.42
C PRO A 109 -13.32 18.96 4.04
N THR A 110 -13.36 20.28 4.04
CA THR A 110 -14.56 21.07 4.34
C THR A 110 -15.35 21.28 3.05
N SER A 111 -16.46 20.55 2.91
CA SER A 111 -17.55 20.61 1.90
C SER A 111 -17.25 20.71 0.39
N SER A 112 -16.05 21.08 -0.09
CA SER A 112 -15.68 21.05 -1.53
C SER A 112 -14.18 21.31 -1.85
N SER A 113 -13.24 21.14 -0.92
CA SER A 113 -11.85 21.51 -1.18
C SER A 113 -11.04 20.38 -1.83
N LYS A 114 -10.86 20.47 -3.16
CA LYS A 114 -9.67 19.88 -3.80
C LYS A 114 -8.44 20.55 -3.22
N LEU A 115 -7.42 19.77 -2.87
CA LEU A 115 -6.14 20.32 -2.45
C LEU A 115 -5.29 20.60 -3.68
N MET A 116 -4.58 21.73 -3.67
CA MET A 116 -3.61 22.10 -4.70
C MET A 116 -2.43 22.81 -4.03
N GLY A 117 -1.23 22.63 -4.58
CA GLY A 117 -0.02 23.23 -4.04
C GLY A 117 0.52 22.47 -2.83
N THR A 118 1.29 23.17 -2.00
CA THR A 118 1.96 22.59 -0.84
C THR A 118 1.18 22.86 0.44
N HIS A 119 0.86 21.79 1.17
CA HIS A 119 0.19 21.82 2.47
C HIS A 119 1.02 21.04 3.48
N ALA A 120 0.94 21.46 4.73
CA ALA A 120 1.71 20.87 5.83
C ALA A 120 0.87 20.81 7.10
N TRP A 121 0.77 19.62 7.70
CA TRP A 121 0.07 19.41 8.95
C TRP A 121 1.03 18.84 9.99
N PRO A 122 1.26 19.55 11.12
CA PRO A 122 2.04 19.00 12.20
C PRO A 122 1.27 17.87 12.88
N PHE A 123 1.99 16.88 13.39
CA PHE A 123 1.40 15.85 14.23
C PHE A 123 2.25 15.60 15.47
N SER A 124 1.60 15.01 16.46
CA SER A 124 2.19 14.56 17.71
C SER A 124 1.45 13.30 18.14
N VAL A 125 2.17 12.26 18.52
CA VAL A 125 1.67 10.96 19.00
C VAL A 125 2.47 10.58 20.24
N SER A 126 1.78 10.24 21.33
CA SER A 126 2.44 9.87 22.59
C SER A 126 2.49 8.35 22.72
N LEU A 127 3.69 7.80 22.90
CA LEU A 127 3.82 6.38 23.16
C LEU A 127 3.30 6.04 24.57
N PRO A 128 2.43 5.02 24.71
CA PRO A 128 1.93 4.62 26.02
C PRO A 128 3.03 3.95 26.85
N VAL A 129 2.86 3.94 28.18
CA VAL A 129 3.77 3.21 29.09
C VAL A 129 3.47 1.72 29.07
N ASP A 130 2.18 1.39 29.06
CA ASP A 130 1.68 0.02 29.12
C ASP A 130 0.76 -0.25 27.93
N THR A 131 0.75 -1.49 27.45
CA THR A 131 -0.13 -1.99 26.40
C THR A 131 -1.06 -3.06 26.96
N VAL A 132 -2.29 -3.07 26.46
CA VAL A 132 -3.31 -4.05 26.85
C VAL A 132 -3.29 -5.16 25.83
N VAL A 133 -2.96 -6.38 26.27
CA VAL A 133 -2.90 -7.57 25.41
C VAL A 133 -3.94 -8.58 25.85
N THR A 134 -4.70 -9.12 24.90
CA THR A 134 -5.73 -10.13 25.13
C THR A 134 -5.28 -11.46 24.54
N ILE A 135 -4.72 -12.33 25.37
CA ILE A 135 -4.13 -13.63 24.95
C ILE A 135 -5.17 -14.59 24.36
N SER A 136 -6.44 -14.45 24.76
CA SER A 136 -7.56 -15.26 24.27
C SER A 136 -8.88 -14.54 24.53
N PRO A 137 -9.92 -14.71 23.67
CA PRO A 137 -11.24 -14.12 23.90
C PRO A 137 -11.87 -14.49 25.24
N LYS A 138 -11.43 -15.58 25.86
CA LYS A 138 -11.95 -16.08 27.15
C LYS A 138 -11.16 -15.58 28.37
N THR A 139 -10.05 -14.85 28.17
CA THR A 139 -9.16 -14.40 29.25
C THR A 139 -9.26 -12.88 29.42
N SER A 140 -9.22 -12.41 30.67
CA SER A 140 -9.17 -10.96 30.95
C SER A 140 -7.92 -10.32 30.32
N PRO A 141 -8.04 -9.13 29.71
CA PRO A 141 -6.89 -8.41 29.18
C PRO A 141 -5.82 -8.17 30.26
N ARG A 142 -4.54 -8.27 29.88
CA ARG A 142 -3.40 -8.03 30.77
C ARG A 142 -2.62 -6.81 30.33
N LEU A 143 -2.07 -6.09 31.30
CA LEU A 143 -1.18 -4.96 31.07
C LEU A 143 0.26 -5.45 31.03
N TYR A 144 0.98 -5.02 30.00
CA TYR A 144 2.42 -5.22 29.86
C TYR A 144 3.09 -3.88 29.60
N ALA A 145 4.33 -3.70 30.05
CA ALA A 145 5.11 -2.54 29.64
C ALA A 145 5.29 -2.54 28.12
N LEU A 146 5.30 -1.36 27.50
CA LEU A 146 5.49 -1.22 26.06
C LEU A 146 6.82 -1.89 25.64
N PRO A 147 6.81 -2.96 24.84
CA PRO A 147 8.01 -3.72 24.55
C PRO A 147 8.93 -2.97 23.57
N PRO A 148 10.26 -3.14 23.62
CA PRO A 148 11.12 -2.63 22.57
C PRO A 148 10.87 -3.34 21.23
N SER A 149 11.26 -2.72 20.11
CA SER A 149 11.36 -3.43 18.83
C SER A 149 12.29 -4.64 18.97
N PHE A 150 11.90 -5.77 18.38
CA PHE A 150 12.65 -7.02 18.47
C PHE A 150 12.76 -7.69 17.10
N SER A 151 13.99 -7.93 16.66
CA SER A 151 14.29 -8.68 15.45
C SER A 151 15.66 -9.35 15.60
N GLU A 152 15.68 -10.67 15.51
CA GLU A 152 16.90 -11.47 15.59
C GLU A 152 16.96 -12.48 14.43
N ARG A 153 18.18 -12.83 14.02
CA ARG A 153 18.39 -13.81 12.95
C ARG A 153 17.79 -15.15 13.35
N ALA A 154 16.93 -15.70 12.48
CA ALA A 154 16.24 -16.97 12.67
C ALA A 154 15.27 -17.01 13.87
N SER A 155 14.88 -15.85 14.43
CA SER A 155 13.79 -15.80 15.39
C SER A 155 12.45 -16.11 14.69
N PRO A 156 11.59 -16.96 15.27
CA PRO A 156 10.27 -17.23 14.74
C PRO A 156 9.26 -16.10 15.03
N ALA A 157 9.65 -15.06 15.77
CA ALA A 157 8.80 -13.92 16.08
C ALA A 157 9.58 -12.60 16.08
N TYR A 158 8.89 -11.50 15.75
CA TYR A 158 9.43 -10.15 15.76
C TYR A 158 8.38 -9.15 16.24
N ILE A 159 8.88 -8.05 16.82
CA ILE A 159 8.08 -6.91 17.27
C ILE A 159 8.54 -5.69 16.48
N ASP A 160 7.62 -5.03 15.80
CA ASP A 160 7.90 -3.84 15.02
C ASP A 160 6.93 -2.70 15.31
N TYR A 161 7.44 -1.48 15.09
CA TYR A 161 6.71 -0.23 15.24
C TYR A 161 6.69 0.47 13.89
N LYS A 162 5.49 0.88 13.47
CA LYS A 162 5.22 1.47 12.16
C LYS A 162 4.54 2.82 12.37
N LEU A 163 5.12 3.87 11.79
CA LEU A 163 4.48 5.17 11.65
C LEU A 163 4.21 5.42 10.17
N PHE A 164 2.97 5.62 9.79
CA PHE A 164 2.60 5.81 8.39
C PHE A 164 1.43 6.79 8.24
N VAL A 165 1.29 7.32 7.03
CA VAL A 165 0.22 8.24 6.65
C VAL A 165 -0.73 7.51 5.72
N THR A 166 -2.03 7.64 5.95
CA THR A 166 -3.06 7.11 5.05
C THR A 166 -4.01 8.21 4.60
N THR A 167 -4.53 8.05 3.39
CA THR A 167 -5.71 8.77 2.94
C THR A 167 -6.88 7.79 2.95
N PRO A 168 -8.03 8.11 3.56
CA PRO A 168 -9.18 7.22 3.55
C PRO A 168 -9.79 7.15 2.14
N PRO A 169 -10.60 6.10 1.84
CA PRO A 169 -11.49 6.10 0.68
C PRO A 169 -12.43 7.32 0.66
N SER A 170 -13.13 7.52 -0.46
CA SER A 170 -14.20 8.54 -0.53
C SER A 170 -15.29 8.29 0.53
N PRO A 171 -16.02 9.33 0.97
CA PRO A 171 -17.12 9.16 1.91
C PRO A 171 -18.19 8.18 1.42
N LEU A 172 -18.55 8.24 0.13
CA LEU A 172 -19.55 7.35 -0.46
C LEU A 172 -19.06 5.90 -0.51
N ARG A 173 -17.78 5.67 -0.85
CA ARG A 173 -17.19 4.33 -0.78
C ARG A 173 -17.08 3.82 0.65
N THR A 174 -16.68 4.67 1.58
CA THR A 174 -16.58 4.30 3.00
C THR A 174 -17.96 3.90 3.53
N LEU A 175 -19.00 4.65 3.19
CA LEU A 175 -20.38 4.32 3.51
C LEU A 175 -20.78 2.97 2.89
N ALA A 176 -20.47 2.74 1.62
CA ALA A 176 -20.75 1.48 0.95
C ALA A 176 -20.07 0.28 1.61
N TYR A 177 -18.82 0.44 2.06
CA TYR A 177 -18.12 -0.59 2.84
C TYR A 177 -18.75 -0.82 4.21
N CYS A 178 -19.14 0.24 4.92
CA CYS A 178 -19.78 0.13 6.23
C CYS A 178 -21.15 -0.55 6.17
N GLU A 179 -21.95 -0.23 5.13
CA GLU A 179 -23.31 -0.75 4.95
C GLU A 179 -23.34 -2.06 4.15
N GLY A 180 -22.23 -2.45 3.51
CA GLY A 180 -22.15 -3.62 2.64
C GLY A 180 -22.96 -3.48 1.35
N THR A 181 -23.19 -2.25 0.88
CA THR A 181 -23.94 -1.95 -0.35
C THR A 181 -23.02 -1.95 -1.59
N PRO A 182 -23.55 -2.10 -2.82
CA PRO A 182 -22.73 -2.01 -4.03
C PRO A 182 -21.95 -0.70 -4.11
N LEU A 183 -20.72 -0.78 -4.64
CA LEU A 183 -19.87 0.41 -4.75
C LEU A 183 -20.45 1.42 -5.76
N PRO A 184 -20.50 2.72 -5.42
CA PRO A 184 -20.90 3.74 -6.38
C PRO A 184 -19.85 3.81 -7.50
N GLY A 185 -20.32 3.88 -8.75
CA GLY A 185 -19.46 4.06 -9.92
C GLY A 185 -18.85 5.47 -10.00
N PRO A 186 -17.94 5.72 -10.96
CA PRO A 186 -17.27 7.02 -11.13
C PRO A 186 -18.21 8.20 -11.36
N GLU A 187 -19.42 7.98 -11.88
CA GLU A 187 -20.41 9.05 -12.06
C GLU A 187 -21.01 9.52 -10.73
N ALA A 188 -21.32 8.56 -9.85
CA ALA A 188 -21.91 8.82 -8.53
C ALA A 188 -20.86 9.20 -7.49
N ASP A 189 -19.62 8.71 -7.63
CA ASP A 189 -18.50 9.01 -6.74
C ASP A 189 -17.21 9.36 -7.52
N PRO A 190 -17.15 10.54 -8.19
CA PRO A 190 -16.01 10.91 -9.04
C PRO A 190 -14.68 10.94 -8.29
N ASP A 191 -14.71 11.18 -6.99
CA ASP A 191 -13.50 11.28 -6.18
C ASP A 191 -13.03 9.93 -5.62
N GLY A 192 -13.91 8.92 -5.61
CA GLY A 192 -13.55 7.54 -5.34
C GLY A 192 -12.83 6.87 -6.50
N TRP A 193 -12.77 7.47 -7.68
CA TRP A 193 -12.21 6.79 -8.85
C TRP A 193 -11.19 7.68 -9.56
N LYS A 194 -10.06 7.09 -9.95
CA LYS A 194 -9.22 7.68 -10.98
C LYS A 194 -9.64 7.11 -12.32
N VAL A 195 -10.30 7.94 -13.10
CA VAL A 195 -10.68 7.63 -14.49
C VAL A 195 -9.54 8.05 -15.39
N TYR A 196 -8.99 7.10 -16.14
CA TYR A 196 -7.94 7.38 -17.12
C TYR A 196 -8.54 7.99 -18.40
N PRO A 197 -7.79 8.83 -19.14
CA PRO A 197 -8.22 9.27 -20.46
C PRO A 197 -8.53 8.06 -21.36
N PRO A 198 -9.56 8.14 -22.23
CA PRO A 198 -9.87 7.07 -23.17
C PRO A 198 -8.67 6.72 -24.04
N ILE A 199 -8.38 5.42 -24.16
CA ILE A 199 -7.30 4.89 -24.99
C ILE A 199 -7.92 4.17 -26.19
N LEU A 200 -7.43 4.46 -27.39
CA LEU A 200 -7.87 3.79 -28.61
C LEU A 200 -7.14 2.46 -28.78
N VAL A 201 -7.89 1.36 -28.72
CA VAL A 201 -7.40 0.03 -29.08
C VAL A 201 -7.71 -0.20 -30.55
N THR A 202 -6.66 -0.40 -31.34
CA THR A 202 -6.75 -0.76 -32.75
C THR A 202 -6.10 -2.11 -32.98
N GLY A 203 -6.51 -2.79 -34.03
CA GLY A 203 -6.00 -4.11 -34.38
C GLY A 203 -6.75 -4.68 -35.56
N THR A 204 -6.40 -5.90 -35.95
CA THR A 204 -7.09 -6.61 -37.02
C THR A 204 -8.04 -7.65 -36.43
N LEU A 205 -9.32 -7.50 -36.74
CA LEU A 205 -10.40 -8.43 -36.41
C LEU A 205 -10.59 -9.43 -37.56
N PHE A 206 -10.51 -10.72 -37.23
CA PHE A 206 -10.63 -11.85 -38.14
C PHE A 206 -9.81 -11.71 -39.43
N ASN A 207 -8.60 -11.13 -39.32
CA ASN A 207 -7.69 -10.86 -40.44
C ASN A 207 -8.28 -10.04 -41.60
N THR A 208 -9.38 -9.30 -41.37
CA THR A 208 -10.13 -8.63 -42.45
C THR A 208 -10.45 -7.18 -42.15
N ARG A 209 -10.93 -6.89 -40.93
CA ARG A 209 -11.39 -5.55 -40.54
C ARG A 209 -10.46 -4.96 -39.50
N SER A 210 -10.37 -3.63 -39.45
CA SER A 210 -9.55 -2.93 -38.46
C SER A 210 -10.42 -2.00 -37.61
N PRO A 211 -11.14 -2.53 -36.61
CA PRO A 211 -12.01 -1.73 -35.78
C PRO A 211 -11.22 -0.84 -34.83
N GLU A 212 -11.86 0.25 -34.41
CA GLU A 212 -11.36 1.14 -33.38
C GLU A 212 -12.28 1.04 -32.15
N VAL A 213 -11.71 0.66 -31.00
CA VAL A 213 -12.46 0.54 -29.75
C VAL A 213 -11.85 1.45 -28.70
N GLN A 214 -12.62 2.41 -28.20
CA GLN A 214 -12.20 3.27 -27.10
C GLN A 214 -12.37 2.53 -25.78
N CYS A 215 -11.30 2.51 -24.98
CA CYS A 215 -11.26 1.88 -23.67
C CYS A 215 -11.00 2.92 -22.59
N THR A 216 -11.88 3.00 -21.60
CA THR A 216 -11.72 3.88 -20.43
C THR A 216 -11.65 3.02 -19.18
N LEU A 217 -10.51 3.00 -18.50
CA LEU A 217 -10.32 2.31 -17.23
C LEU A 217 -10.55 3.28 -16.07
N ALA A 218 -11.23 2.84 -15.03
CA ALA A 218 -11.29 3.52 -13.74
C ALA A 218 -10.79 2.60 -12.62
N ILE A 219 -9.92 3.12 -11.77
CA ILE A 219 -9.35 2.40 -10.62
C ILE A 219 -9.79 3.09 -9.32
N ALA A 220 -10.27 2.32 -8.36
CA ALA A 220 -10.75 2.83 -7.08
C ALA A 220 -9.63 3.46 -6.22
N THR A 221 -9.79 4.71 -5.78
CA THR A 221 -8.87 5.41 -4.86
C THR A 221 -9.15 5.10 -3.37
N PRO A 222 -8.14 5.20 -2.48
CA PRO A 222 -6.72 5.44 -2.74
C PRO A 222 -6.03 4.21 -3.38
N PHE A 223 -4.87 4.40 -4.01
CA PHE A 223 -4.03 3.30 -4.55
C PHE A 223 -3.29 2.54 -3.44
N THR A 224 -3.99 2.23 -2.36
CA THR A 224 -3.47 1.51 -1.20
C THR A 224 -4.48 0.44 -0.84
N TYR A 225 -4.08 -0.82 -0.97
CA TYR A 225 -4.95 -1.98 -0.80
C TYR A 225 -4.29 -2.99 0.14
N ALA A 226 -5.09 -3.64 0.97
CA ALA A 226 -4.59 -4.64 1.90
C ALA A 226 -4.35 -5.99 1.21
N SER A 227 -3.47 -6.82 1.78
CA SER A 227 -3.44 -8.23 1.43
C SER A 227 -4.81 -8.86 1.72
N ASN A 228 -5.21 -9.83 0.88
CA ASN A 228 -6.52 -10.48 0.96
C ASN A 228 -7.69 -9.49 0.84
N SER A 229 -7.57 -8.51 -0.05
CA SER A 229 -8.65 -7.54 -0.33
C SER A 229 -8.88 -7.35 -1.83
N PRO A 230 -10.11 -7.02 -2.23
CA PRO A 230 -10.43 -6.72 -3.62
C PRO A 230 -10.03 -5.29 -3.99
N ILE A 231 -9.53 -5.12 -5.22
CA ILE A 231 -9.33 -3.84 -5.88
C ILE A 231 -10.49 -3.64 -6.85
N PRO A 232 -11.40 -2.69 -6.60
CA PRO A 232 -12.51 -2.39 -7.51
C PRO A 232 -12.01 -1.67 -8.78
N LEU A 233 -12.55 -2.10 -9.91
CA LEU A 233 -12.23 -1.61 -11.25
C LEU A 233 -13.54 -1.36 -12.01
N LEU A 234 -13.51 -0.43 -12.96
CA LEU A 234 -14.56 -0.26 -13.95
C LEU A 234 -13.91 -0.09 -15.32
N LEU A 235 -14.38 -0.84 -16.31
CA LEU A 235 -13.92 -0.73 -17.69
C LEU A 235 -15.11 -0.38 -18.59
N THR A 236 -14.99 0.73 -19.30
CA THR A 236 -15.96 1.16 -20.30
C THR A 236 -15.34 1.03 -21.68
N LEU A 237 -16.02 0.31 -22.57
CA LEU A 237 -15.64 0.10 -23.96
C LEU A 237 -16.67 0.77 -24.87
N LYS A 238 -16.24 1.53 -25.89
CA LYS A 238 -17.13 2.17 -26.87
C LYS A 238 -16.63 1.93 -28.30
N SER A 239 -17.52 1.51 -29.20
CA SER A 239 -17.23 1.34 -30.62
C SER A 239 -18.50 1.21 -31.45
N ALA A 240 -18.45 1.65 -32.70
CA ALA A 240 -19.51 1.37 -33.69
C ALA A 240 -19.44 -0.08 -34.22
N ASP A 241 -18.32 -0.80 -34.01
CA ASP A 241 -18.21 -2.21 -34.37
C ASP A 241 -18.59 -3.07 -33.17
N THR A 242 -19.86 -3.48 -33.12
CA THR A 242 -20.42 -4.28 -32.01
C THR A 242 -19.73 -5.63 -31.86
N GLN A 243 -19.26 -6.24 -32.95
CA GLN A 243 -18.53 -7.52 -32.86
C GLN A 243 -17.16 -7.34 -32.23
N ALA A 244 -16.44 -6.27 -32.59
CA ALA A 244 -15.17 -5.94 -31.93
C ALA A 244 -15.38 -5.63 -30.45
N LEU A 245 -16.45 -4.88 -30.15
CA LEU A 245 -16.83 -4.49 -28.81
C LEU A 245 -17.10 -5.70 -27.91
N ASP A 246 -17.97 -6.62 -28.34
CA ASP A 246 -18.30 -7.84 -27.60
C ASP A 246 -17.07 -8.75 -27.42
N LEU A 247 -16.23 -8.85 -28.46
CA LEU A 247 -15.02 -9.67 -28.41
C LEU A 247 -14.00 -9.13 -27.41
N LEU A 248 -13.72 -7.83 -27.40
CA LEU A 248 -12.79 -7.22 -26.45
C LEU A 248 -13.37 -7.20 -25.02
N ALA A 249 -14.68 -7.03 -24.87
CA ALA A 249 -15.36 -7.10 -23.58
C ALA A 249 -15.31 -8.50 -22.95
N SER A 250 -15.18 -9.56 -23.76
CA SER A 250 -15.16 -10.94 -23.26
C SER A 250 -13.89 -11.29 -22.47
N LYS A 251 -12.77 -10.61 -22.72
CA LYS A 251 -11.49 -10.95 -22.08
C LYS A 251 -10.55 -9.74 -21.91
N PRO A 252 -10.93 -8.74 -21.09
CA PRO A 252 -10.01 -7.67 -20.74
C PRO A 252 -8.80 -8.21 -19.96
N SER A 253 -7.65 -7.54 -20.07
CA SER A 253 -6.40 -8.00 -19.45
C SER A 253 -5.86 -6.95 -18.49
N LEU A 254 -6.09 -7.14 -17.20
CA LEU A 254 -5.50 -6.31 -16.14
C LEU A 254 -4.81 -7.20 -15.11
N GLU A 255 -3.55 -6.92 -14.84
CA GLU A 255 -2.69 -7.74 -13.99
C GLU A 255 -2.08 -6.91 -12.85
N LEU A 256 -1.93 -7.52 -11.67
CA LEU A 256 -1.12 -7.00 -10.59
C LEU A 256 0.30 -7.56 -10.75
N VAL A 257 1.25 -6.69 -11.06
CA VAL A 257 2.64 -7.05 -11.30
C VAL A 257 3.47 -6.68 -10.07
N ARG A 258 4.12 -7.69 -9.48
CA ARG A 258 5.08 -7.53 -8.39
C ARG A 258 6.47 -7.26 -8.97
N THR A 259 7.16 -6.25 -8.45
CA THR A 259 8.56 -5.92 -8.81
C THR A 259 9.44 -5.96 -7.56
N VAL A 260 10.51 -6.75 -7.58
CA VAL A 260 11.61 -6.69 -6.61
C VAL A 260 12.82 -6.08 -7.28
N ALA A 261 13.37 -5.01 -6.71
CA ALA A 261 14.60 -4.39 -7.20
C ALA A 261 15.72 -4.51 -6.16
N LEU A 262 16.93 -4.84 -6.61
CA LEU A 262 18.13 -5.06 -5.81
C LEU A 262 19.27 -4.11 -6.23
N GLY A 263 20.17 -3.83 -5.30
CA GLY A 263 21.40 -3.07 -5.56
C GLY A 263 21.19 -1.55 -5.61
N SER A 264 22.21 -0.79 -5.97
CA SER A 264 22.23 0.67 -5.77
C SER A 264 21.06 1.44 -6.42
N GLY A 265 20.43 0.88 -7.46
CA GLY A 265 19.25 1.45 -8.12
C GLY A 265 17.90 0.98 -7.57
N ALA A 266 17.85 0.18 -6.51
CA ALA A 266 16.59 -0.40 -6.01
C ALA A 266 15.54 0.65 -5.59
N THR A 267 15.97 1.86 -5.24
CA THR A 267 15.09 2.96 -4.85
C THR A 267 14.65 3.82 -6.03
N ASP A 268 15.30 3.70 -7.19
CA ASP A 268 15.06 4.53 -8.38
C ASP A 268 14.03 3.85 -9.31
N ASP A 269 12.85 4.45 -9.45
CA ASP A 269 11.81 3.95 -10.35
C ASP A 269 12.08 4.24 -11.83
N ALA A 270 12.80 5.33 -12.12
CA ALA A 270 13.13 5.76 -13.48
C ALA A 270 14.44 5.12 -13.99
N GLY A 271 15.19 4.49 -13.11
CA GLY A 271 16.44 3.83 -13.40
C GLY A 271 16.28 2.64 -14.37
N PRO A 272 17.33 2.29 -15.13
CA PRO A 272 17.29 1.16 -16.03
C PRO A 272 17.08 -0.15 -15.26
N ARG A 273 15.93 -0.79 -15.48
CA ARG A 273 15.60 -2.11 -14.91
C ARG A 273 16.36 -3.18 -15.68
N ARG A 274 17.30 -3.87 -15.01
CA ARG A 274 18.06 -4.97 -15.58
C ARG A 274 17.53 -6.29 -15.03
N SER A 275 17.48 -7.32 -15.86
CA SER A 275 16.98 -8.65 -15.42
C SER A 275 17.79 -9.28 -14.30
N ASN A 276 19.04 -8.86 -14.09
CA ASN A 276 19.90 -9.37 -13.01
C ASN A 276 19.72 -8.67 -11.66
N ASN A 277 18.98 -7.56 -11.62
CA ASN A 277 18.75 -6.81 -10.39
C ASN A 277 17.27 -6.47 -10.17
N THR A 278 16.41 -6.66 -11.17
CA THR A 278 14.99 -6.36 -11.12
C THR A 278 14.22 -7.59 -11.57
N PHE A 279 13.37 -8.10 -10.69
CA PHE A 279 12.57 -9.30 -10.90
C PHE A 279 11.11 -8.91 -10.89
N THR A 280 10.41 -9.21 -11.98
CA THR A 280 8.98 -8.91 -12.14
C THR A 280 8.18 -10.17 -12.32
N GLY A 281 6.98 -10.23 -11.75
CA GLY A 281 6.06 -11.33 -11.97
C GLY A 281 4.62 -10.93 -11.71
N THR A 282 3.70 -11.45 -12.53
CA THR A 282 2.26 -11.30 -12.31
C THR A 282 1.86 -12.12 -11.09
N VAL A 283 1.18 -11.50 -10.14
CA VAL A 283 0.76 -12.13 -8.88
C VAL A 283 -0.75 -12.29 -8.75
N ALA A 284 -1.52 -11.58 -9.58
CA ALA A 284 -2.97 -11.70 -9.65
C ALA A 284 -3.49 -11.10 -10.95
N ARG A 285 -4.67 -11.53 -11.38
CA ARG A 285 -5.38 -10.96 -12.52
C ARG A 285 -6.75 -10.46 -12.11
N ALA A 286 -7.22 -9.43 -12.80
CA ALA A 286 -8.58 -8.95 -12.63
C ALA A 286 -9.57 -9.87 -13.34
N VAL A 287 -10.73 -10.06 -12.71
CA VAL A 287 -11.92 -10.59 -13.35
C VAL A 287 -12.82 -9.42 -13.73
N PHE A 288 -13.46 -9.51 -14.89
CA PHE A 288 -14.43 -8.51 -15.36
C PHE A 288 -15.75 -9.18 -15.68
N PHE A 289 -16.84 -8.53 -15.32
CA PHE A 289 -18.20 -9.00 -15.52
C PHE A 289 -19.12 -7.83 -15.94
N PRO A 290 -20.15 -8.07 -16.76
CA PRO A 290 -21.06 -7.03 -17.20
C PRO A 290 -21.76 -6.33 -16.02
N GLN A 291 -21.93 -5.01 -16.12
CA GLN A 291 -22.80 -4.27 -15.23
C GLN A 291 -24.26 -4.45 -15.66
N ASP A 292 -25.18 -4.70 -14.72
CA ASP A 292 -26.62 -5.00 -14.96
C ASP A 292 -27.45 -3.86 -15.59
N ASN A 293 -26.81 -2.80 -16.10
CA ASN A 293 -27.50 -1.72 -16.79
C ASN A 293 -27.68 -2.07 -18.28
N ASP A 294 -28.78 -1.60 -18.88
CA ASP A 294 -29.00 -1.62 -20.33
C ASP A 294 -27.79 -1.00 -21.02
N SER A 295 -26.87 -1.86 -21.48
CA SER A 295 -25.70 -1.42 -22.23
C SER A 295 -26.19 -0.86 -23.55
N GLU A 296 -25.88 0.41 -23.81
CA GLU A 296 -26.13 1.02 -25.12
C GLU A 296 -25.52 0.15 -26.23
N MET A 297 -26.11 0.17 -27.42
CA MET A 297 -25.71 -0.73 -28.52
C MET A 297 -24.20 -0.67 -28.79
N ASP A 298 -23.62 0.53 -28.70
CA ASP A 298 -22.23 0.85 -29.01
C ASP A 298 -21.33 0.97 -27.75
N GLU A 299 -21.81 0.55 -26.58
CA GLU A 299 -21.08 0.63 -25.31
C GLU A 299 -21.17 -0.68 -24.52
N ARG A 300 -20.07 -1.05 -23.85
CA ARG A 300 -20.07 -2.12 -22.83
C ARG A 300 -19.42 -1.58 -21.58
N VAL A 301 -20.12 -1.71 -20.45
CA VAL A 301 -19.59 -1.35 -19.13
C VAL A 301 -19.40 -2.63 -18.33
N LEU A 302 -18.15 -2.87 -17.92
CA LEU A 302 -17.76 -4.03 -17.15
C LEU A 302 -17.32 -3.58 -15.76
N GLN A 303 -17.95 -4.15 -14.73
CA GLN A 303 -17.39 -4.12 -13.39
C GLN A 303 -16.20 -5.08 -13.33
N GLY A 304 -15.15 -4.66 -12.66
CA GLY A 304 -13.97 -5.48 -12.49
C GLY A 304 -13.53 -5.57 -11.04
N GLU A 305 -12.91 -6.68 -10.71
CA GLU A 305 -12.31 -6.90 -9.41
C GLU A 305 -10.98 -7.61 -9.58
N LEU A 306 -9.92 -7.07 -8.95
CA LEU A 306 -8.65 -7.78 -8.81
C LEU A 306 -8.48 -8.16 -7.34
N HIS A 307 -8.44 -9.45 -7.03
CA HIS A 307 -8.19 -9.90 -5.67
C HIS A 307 -6.69 -9.83 -5.35
N VAL A 308 -6.30 -9.10 -4.31
CA VAL A 308 -4.92 -9.10 -3.80
C VAL A 308 -4.70 -10.39 -3.00
N PRO A 309 -3.84 -11.31 -3.44
CA PRO A 309 -3.67 -12.60 -2.76
C PRO A 309 -3.29 -12.46 -1.29
N LYS A 310 -3.79 -13.39 -0.47
CA LYS A 310 -3.40 -13.52 0.93
C LYS A 310 -1.90 -13.82 1.03
N GLY A 311 -1.21 -13.11 1.93
CA GLY A 311 0.20 -13.34 2.22
C GLY A 311 1.18 -12.58 1.30
N LEU A 312 0.67 -11.81 0.33
CA LEU A 312 1.51 -10.86 -0.39
C LEU A 312 2.21 -9.90 0.58
N LYS A 313 3.52 -9.75 0.38
CA LYS A 313 4.34 -8.89 1.24
C LYS A 313 4.02 -7.42 0.97
N PRO A 314 3.98 -6.55 2.00
CA PRO A 314 3.71 -5.13 1.82
C PRO A 314 4.71 -4.45 0.90
N SER A 315 4.27 -3.38 0.22
CA SER A 315 5.18 -2.51 -0.52
C SER A 315 6.18 -1.87 0.44
N PHE A 316 7.45 -1.83 0.05
CA PHE A 316 8.47 -1.07 0.76
C PHE A 316 9.58 -0.64 -0.18
N THR A 317 10.24 0.46 0.19
CA THR A 317 11.43 0.96 -0.49
C THR A 317 12.53 1.11 0.55
N PHE A 318 13.63 0.37 0.37
CA PHE A 318 14.80 0.42 1.23
C PHE A 318 16.07 0.53 0.37
N PRO A 319 17.15 1.17 0.86
CA PRO A 319 18.42 1.18 0.14
C PRO A 319 18.82 -0.24 -0.26
N ARG A 320 19.04 -0.44 -1.57
CA ARG A 320 19.45 -1.71 -2.18
C ARG A 320 18.41 -2.83 -2.22
N LEU A 321 17.20 -2.62 -1.72
CA LEU A 321 16.11 -3.58 -1.82
C LEU A 321 14.76 -2.86 -1.81
N SER A 322 13.94 -3.04 -2.84
CA SER A 322 12.54 -2.60 -2.81
C SER A 322 11.61 -3.68 -3.30
N LEU A 323 10.37 -3.60 -2.84
CA LEU A 323 9.25 -4.41 -3.28
C LEU A 323 8.09 -3.46 -3.63
N ARG A 324 7.66 -3.50 -4.88
CA ARG A 324 6.62 -2.61 -5.43
C ARG A 324 5.59 -3.41 -6.21
N TYR A 325 4.41 -2.82 -6.37
CA TYR A 325 3.33 -3.40 -7.16
C TYR A 325 2.77 -2.39 -8.15
N THR A 326 2.38 -2.88 -9.32
CA THR A 326 1.82 -2.06 -10.40
C THR A 326 0.61 -2.77 -10.99
N LEU A 327 -0.52 -2.07 -11.07
CA LEU A 327 -1.67 -2.49 -11.87
C LEU A 327 -1.36 -2.18 -13.34
N SER A 328 -1.28 -3.20 -14.16
CA SER A 328 -0.89 -3.12 -15.56
C SER A 328 -2.05 -3.58 -16.43
N PHE A 329 -2.62 -2.65 -17.21
CA PHE A 329 -3.68 -2.93 -18.18
C PHE A 329 -3.06 -3.11 -19.57
N PHE A 330 -3.32 -4.25 -20.19
CA PHE A 330 -2.75 -4.64 -21.47
C PHE A 330 -3.83 -4.70 -22.55
N PRO A 331 -3.44 -4.61 -23.85
CA PRO A 331 -4.36 -4.90 -24.94
C PRO A 331 -4.98 -6.30 -24.77
N PRO A 332 -6.31 -6.45 -24.89
CA PRO A 332 -6.97 -7.75 -24.73
C PRO A 332 -6.41 -8.82 -25.68
N ARG A 333 -6.06 -9.98 -25.13
CA ARG A 333 -5.59 -11.15 -25.89
C ARG A 333 -6.73 -12.13 -26.11
N VAL A 334 -7.48 -11.93 -27.19
CA VAL A 334 -8.67 -12.71 -27.52
C VAL A 334 -8.56 -13.30 -28.93
N ALA A 335 -9.00 -14.55 -29.08
CA ALA A 335 -9.00 -15.23 -30.37
C ALA A 335 -9.84 -14.44 -31.38
N GLY A 336 -9.29 -14.22 -32.58
CA GLY A 336 -9.96 -13.43 -33.62
C GLY A 336 -9.63 -11.94 -33.61
N PHE A 337 -8.87 -11.43 -32.64
CA PHE A 337 -8.36 -10.05 -32.65
C PHE A 337 -6.84 -10.03 -32.47
N VAL A 338 -6.15 -9.30 -33.34
CA VAL A 338 -4.70 -9.09 -33.26
C VAL A 338 -4.45 -7.60 -33.01
N PRO A 339 -4.01 -7.19 -31.81
CA PRO A 339 -3.74 -5.80 -31.50
C PRO A 339 -2.62 -5.22 -32.39
N SER A 340 -2.75 -3.95 -32.79
CA SER A 340 -1.70 -3.21 -33.48
C SER A 340 -0.55 -2.81 -32.55
N THR A 341 -0.82 -2.72 -31.24
CA THR A 341 0.16 -2.40 -30.21
C THR A 341 0.82 -3.66 -29.66
N PRO A 342 2.07 -3.59 -29.18
CA PRO A 342 2.72 -4.71 -28.51
C PRO A 342 1.89 -5.22 -27.34
N THR A 343 1.63 -6.52 -27.29
CA THR A 343 0.81 -7.13 -26.23
C THR A 343 1.52 -7.24 -24.89
N ASP A 344 2.84 -7.09 -24.86
CA ASP A 344 3.69 -7.20 -23.67
C ASP A 344 3.95 -5.84 -23.01
N GLU A 345 3.50 -4.74 -23.63
CA GLU A 345 3.58 -3.40 -23.07
C GLU A 345 2.22 -2.97 -22.51
N PRO A 346 2.15 -2.50 -21.26
CA PRO A 346 0.90 -2.06 -20.68
C PRO A 346 0.47 -0.72 -21.31
N MET A 347 -0.81 -0.62 -21.65
CA MET A 347 -1.46 0.62 -22.07
C MET A 347 -1.61 1.59 -20.89
N ILE A 348 -1.84 1.05 -19.69
CA ILE A 348 -1.89 1.81 -18.43
C ILE A 348 -1.08 1.03 -17.40
N ALA A 349 -0.20 1.74 -16.69
CA ALA A 349 0.54 1.22 -15.55
C ALA A 349 0.34 2.17 -14.36
N GLU A 350 -0.31 1.70 -13.30
CA GLU A 350 -0.51 2.47 -12.07
C GLU A 350 0.20 1.82 -10.89
N HIS A 351 1.03 2.58 -10.21
CA HIS A 351 1.66 2.12 -8.97
C HIS A 351 0.64 2.03 -7.84
N VAL A 352 0.69 0.92 -7.10
CA VAL A 352 -0.17 0.68 -5.94
C VAL A 352 0.66 0.27 -4.73
N THR A 353 0.17 0.64 -3.55
CA THR A 353 0.75 0.25 -2.27
C THR A 353 -0.03 -0.94 -1.72
N ILE A 354 0.64 -2.06 -1.50
CA ILE A 354 0.06 -3.20 -0.80
C ILE A 354 0.41 -3.09 0.68
N THR A 355 -0.59 -3.20 1.57
CA THR A 355 -0.43 -3.20 3.03
C THR A 355 -0.81 -4.55 3.63
N LEU A 356 -0.45 -4.80 4.89
CA LEU A 356 -0.87 -6.04 5.58
C LEU A 356 -2.38 -6.06 5.88
N ALA A 357 -2.93 -4.90 6.22
CA ALA A 357 -4.31 -4.76 6.66
C ALA A 357 -4.93 -3.49 6.09
N SER A 358 -6.26 -3.50 5.98
CA SER A 358 -7.05 -2.33 5.59
C SER A 358 -6.94 -1.24 6.64
N ALA A 359 -7.25 -0.01 6.24
CA ALA A 359 -7.45 1.07 7.19
C ALA A 359 -8.52 0.68 8.23
N PRO A 360 -8.39 1.07 9.51
CA PRO A 360 -9.39 0.77 10.52
C PRO A 360 -10.80 1.14 10.08
N GLY A 361 -11.76 0.23 10.27
CA GLY A 361 -13.16 0.43 9.88
C GLY A 361 -13.48 0.18 8.40
N VAL A 362 -12.48 -0.05 7.54
CA VAL A 362 -12.69 -0.39 6.13
C VAL A 362 -12.77 -1.89 5.94
N LEU A 363 -13.98 -2.41 5.74
CA LEU A 363 -14.24 -3.81 5.38
C LEU A 363 -14.53 -3.90 3.88
N MET A 364 -13.49 -4.22 3.11
CA MET A 364 -13.64 -4.42 1.68
C MET A 364 -14.33 -5.76 1.42
N ARG A 365 -15.38 -5.74 0.60
CA ARG A 365 -16.15 -6.92 0.20
C ARG A 365 -15.97 -7.15 -1.30
N SER A 366 -15.85 -8.42 -1.68
CA SER A 366 -15.89 -8.85 -3.08
C SER A 366 -17.33 -8.79 -3.60
N TYR A 367 -17.51 -8.25 -4.81
CA TYR A 367 -18.77 -8.22 -5.55
C TYR A 367 -18.70 -9.06 -6.83
N ALA A 368 -17.58 -9.74 -7.08
CA ALA A 368 -17.44 -10.68 -8.18
C ALA A 368 -18.53 -11.78 -8.09
N PRO A 369 -19.30 -12.03 -9.17
CA PRO A 369 -20.32 -13.07 -9.16
C PRO A 369 -19.70 -14.46 -8.96
N PRO A 370 -20.45 -15.44 -8.41
CA PRO A 370 -19.98 -16.81 -8.30
C PRO A 370 -19.50 -17.36 -9.65
N GLY A 371 -18.29 -17.92 -9.69
CA GLY A 371 -17.66 -18.43 -10.92
C GLY A 371 -16.68 -17.46 -11.59
N TYR A 372 -16.67 -16.18 -11.20
CA TYR A 372 -15.62 -15.24 -11.55
C TYR A 372 -14.51 -15.30 -10.50
N SER A 373 -13.75 -16.40 -10.51
CA SER A 373 -12.54 -16.56 -9.69
C SER A 373 -11.31 -16.54 -10.58
N ASP A 374 -10.27 -15.82 -10.14
CA ASP A 374 -8.96 -15.91 -10.79
C ASP A 374 -8.42 -17.34 -10.65
N GLU A 375 -7.96 -17.92 -11.76
CA GLU A 375 -7.18 -19.17 -11.76
C GLU A 375 -5.75 -18.83 -11.30
N THR A 376 -5.60 -18.32 -10.09
CA THR A 376 -4.28 -18.00 -9.56
C THR A 376 -3.64 -19.32 -9.10
N GLU A 377 -2.77 -19.89 -9.94
CA GLU A 377 -1.82 -20.90 -9.50
C GLU A 377 -0.90 -20.21 -8.47
N ILE A 378 -1.06 -20.58 -7.19
CA ILE A 378 -0.28 -19.99 -6.10
C ILE A 378 1.17 -20.39 -6.31
N ASP A 379 1.96 -19.48 -6.88
CA ASP A 379 3.42 -19.64 -6.88
C ASP A 379 3.92 -19.44 -5.46
N TYR A 380 4.16 -20.55 -4.75
CA TYR A 380 4.66 -20.57 -3.38
C TYR A 380 5.96 -19.76 -3.20
N ASN A 381 6.73 -19.55 -4.27
CA ASN A 381 7.94 -18.73 -4.25
C ASN A 381 7.65 -17.24 -4.00
N ILE A 382 6.44 -16.78 -4.32
CA ILE A 382 6.00 -15.40 -4.16
C ILE A 382 5.56 -15.12 -2.72
N ALA A 383 4.95 -16.11 -2.04
CA ALA A 383 4.44 -15.99 -0.67
C ALA A 383 5.54 -16.13 0.40
N ALA A 384 6.52 -17.01 0.19
CA ALA A 384 7.59 -17.26 1.15
C ALA A 384 8.71 -16.20 1.13
N GLY A 385 8.73 -15.32 0.11
CA GLY A 385 9.94 -14.59 -0.25
C GLY A 385 10.95 -15.54 -0.87
N PHE A 386 11.88 -15.01 -1.68
CA PHE A 386 12.94 -15.79 -2.33
C PHE A 386 13.69 -16.67 -1.30
N LEU A 387 13.26 -17.92 -1.15
CA LEU A 387 13.99 -19.01 -0.52
C LEU A 387 14.56 -19.95 -1.59
N GLU A 388 14.90 -19.42 -2.76
CA GLU A 388 15.79 -20.16 -3.64
C GLU A 388 17.23 -19.99 -3.13
N ASN A 389 17.69 -21.03 -2.44
CA ASN A 389 19.11 -21.39 -2.28
C ASN A 389 19.95 -20.66 -1.21
N GLY A 390 19.33 -20.16 -0.15
CA GLY A 390 20.04 -19.45 0.94
C GLY A 390 20.65 -20.28 2.07
N ASN A 391 20.60 -21.62 2.07
CA ASN A 391 21.14 -22.45 3.16
C ASN A 391 21.61 -23.86 2.76
N GLN A 392 22.03 -24.08 1.51
CA GLN A 392 22.71 -25.34 1.16
C GLN A 392 24.18 -25.23 1.55
N ARG A 393 24.54 -25.73 2.74
CA ARG A 393 25.94 -25.92 3.14
C ARG A 393 26.51 -27.13 2.40
N PHE A 394 27.27 -26.92 1.33
CA PHE A 394 28.13 -27.96 0.77
C PHE A 394 29.37 -28.09 1.66
N LEU A 395 29.34 -29.04 2.60
CA LEU A 395 30.54 -29.48 3.30
C LEU A 395 31.33 -30.36 2.33
N HIS A 396 32.58 -29.98 2.05
CA HIS A 396 33.50 -30.89 1.37
C HIS A 396 33.86 -32.02 2.34
N HIS A 397 33.90 -33.27 1.85
CA HIS A 397 34.61 -34.31 2.58
C HIS A 397 36.09 -33.91 2.60
N HIS A 398 36.60 -33.54 3.78
CA HIS A 398 38.03 -33.49 4.00
C HIS A 398 38.60 -34.90 3.76
N GLY A 399 39.47 -35.01 2.76
CA GLY A 399 40.50 -36.05 2.70
C GLY A 399 41.70 -35.63 3.52
#